data_AF-A0A8X6H8J2-F1
#
_entry.id   AF-A0A8X6H8J2-F1
#
_cell.length_a   1.000
_cell.length_b   1.000
_cell.length_c   1.000
_cell.angle_alpha   90.00
_cell.angle_beta   90.00
_cell.angle_gamma   90.00
#
_symmetry.space_group_name_H-M   'P 1'
#
loop_
_entity.id
_entity.type
_entity.pdbx_description
1 polymer ?
#
loop_
_entity_poly.entity_id
_entity_poly.type
_entity_poly.pdbx_seq_one_letter_code
_entity_poly.pdbx_strand_id
1 'polypeptide(L)'
;MQPISFENLKTVIVRDEDSDILEIKPCSTYTEACQILGLLENDSHWYQAMEEAAVSQSPAQLCNLFAILVAVCGLNKPITLWENHKKDMTEDFVPRQDEIIQQKILNTVMLSSTILLSSWKIKLYL
;
A
#
# COMPACT_ATOMS: atom_id res chain seq x y z
N MET A 1 38.96 -10.64 -2.05
CA MET A 1 37.51 -10.70 -1.79
C MET A 1 36.84 -9.92 -2.91
N GLN A 2 36.07 -10.58 -3.80
CA GLN A 2 35.38 -9.83 -4.86
C GLN A 2 34.29 -8.95 -4.23
N PRO A 3 34.06 -7.73 -4.71
CA PRO A 3 33.00 -6.88 -4.18
C PRO A 3 31.66 -7.57 -4.40
N ILE A 4 30.85 -7.56 -3.35
CA ILE A 4 29.51 -8.12 -3.38
C ILE A 4 28.72 -7.33 -4.45
N SER A 5 28.26 -8.01 -5.50
CA SER A 5 27.43 -7.38 -6.54
C SER A 5 26.15 -6.81 -5.90
N PHE A 6 25.67 -5.68 -6.40
CA PHE A 6 24.45 -5.02 -5.91
C PHE A 6 23.23 -5.95 -5.87
N GLU A 7 23.17 -6.96 -6.75
CA GLU A 7 22.10 -7.96 -6.78
C GLU A 7 22.08 -8.88 -5.55
N ASN A 8 23.22 -9.06 -4.88
CA ASN A 8 23.29 -9.89 -3.66
C ASN A 8 22.79 -9.14 -2.42
N LEU A 9 22.66 -7.81 -2.46
CA LEU A 9 22.16 -6.98 -1.34
C LEU A 9 20.66 -7.14 -1.12
N LYS A 10 19.94 -7.80 -2.03
CA LYS A 10 18.51 -8.10 -1.90
C LYS A 10 18.25 -9.55 -1.49
N THR A 11 19.16 -10.17 -0.73
CA THR A 11 18.93 -11.51 -0.19
C THR A 11 18.57 -11.41 1.29
N VAL A 12 17.49 -12.10 1.68
CA VAL A 12 17.00 -12.13 3.06
C VAL A 12 17.02 -13.55 3.56
N ILE A 13 17.54 -13.71 4.78
CA ILE A 13 17.57 -14.97 5.50
C ILE A 13 16.28 -15.04 6.32
N VAL A 14 15.38 -15.92 5.92
CA VAL A 14 14.14 -16.18 6.66
C VAL A 14 14.42 -17.31 7.65
N ARG A 15 14.09 -17.08 8.92
CA ARG A 15 14.10 -18.12 9.95
C ARG A 15 12.68 -18.64 10.07
N ASP A 16 12.51 -19.93 9.83
CA ASP A 16 11.29 -20.61 10.22
C ASP A 16 11.37 -20.87 11.73
N GLU A 17 10.33 -20.52 12.49
CA GLU A 17 10.34 -20.68 13.95
C GLU A 17 10.26 -22.17 14.35
N ASP A 18 9.80 -23.03 13.42
CA ASP A 18 9.58 -24.46 13.64
C ASP A 18 10.60 -25.37 12.90
N SER A 19 11.57 -24.81 12.17
CA SER A 19 12.52 -25.56 11.35
C SER A 19 13.92 -24.93 11.36
N ASP A 20 14.96 -25.72 11.63
CA ASP A 20 16.38 -25.29 11.63
C ASP A 20 16.90 -24.83 10.24
N ILE A 21 16.02 -24.70 9.25
CA ILE A 21 16.36 -24.33 7.88
C ILE A 21 16.31 -22.82 7.72
N LEU A 22 17.47 -22.24 7.43
CA LEU A 22 17.61 -20.85 7.01
C LEU A 22 17.33 -20.76 5.51
N GLU A 23 16.13 -20.31 5.12
CA GLU A 23 15.80 -20.09 3.71
C GLU A 23 16.41 -18.76 3.25
N ILE A 24 17.25 -18.80 2.21
CA ILE A 24 17.78 -17.60 1.57
C ILE A 24 16.86 -17.24 0.40
N LYS A 25 16.14 -16.12 0.55
CA LYS A 25 15.21 -15.63 -0.47
C LYS A 25 15.79 -14.41 -1.20
N PRO A 26 15.99 -14.48 -2.54
CA PRO A 26 16.31 -13.31 -3.33
C PRO A 26 15.07 -12.44 -3.54
N CYS A 27 15.22 -11.13 -3.38
CA CYS A 27 14.19 -10.13 -3.56
C CYS A 27 14.50 -9.25 -4.77
N SER A 28 13.46 -8.84 -5.48
CA SER A 28 13.56 -7.96 -6.65
C SER A 28 13.86 -6.51 -6.26
N THR A 29 13.44 -6.07 -5.07
CA THR A 29 13.63 -4.71 -4.56
C THR A 29 14.07 -4.70 -3.10
N TYR A 30 14.68 -3.59 -2.66
CA TYR A 30 15.01 -3.38 -1.24
C TYR A 30 13.75 -3.34 -0.36
N THR A 31 12.67 -2.75 -0.86
CA THR A 31 11.38 -2.72 -0.16
C THR A 31 10.87 -4.13 0.11
N GLU A 32 10.95 -5.03 -0.87
CA GLU A 32 10.54 -6.43 -0.70
C GLU A 32 11.41 -7.15 0.35
N ALA A 33 12.72 -6.93 0.34
CA ALA A 33 13.62 -7.45 1.37
C ALA A 33 13.24 -6.92 2.76
N CYS A 34 13.00 -5.62 2.90
CA CYS A 34 12.57 -5.02 4.16
C CYS A 34 11.20 -5.53 4.63
N GLN A 35 10.26 -5.81 3.71
CA GLN A 35 8.96 -6.42 4.03
C GLN A 35 9.12 -7.83 4.60
N ILE A 36 9.95 -8.68 3.98
CA ILE A 36 10.19 -10.05 4.44
C ILE A 36 10.88 -10.06 5.81
N LEU A 37 11.78 -9.11 6.06
CA LEU A 37 12.45 -8.97 7.36
C LEU A 37 11.55 -8.35 8.44
N GLY A 38 10.31 -7.95 8.13
CA GLY A 38 9.42 -7.26 9.07
C GLY A 38 9.91 -5.87 9.48
N LEU A 39 10.79 -5.25 8.70
CA LEU A 39 11.35 -3.92 8.95
C LEU A 39 10.40 -2.79 8.53
N LEU A 40 9.38 -3.12 7.73
CA LEU A 40 8.32 -2.20 7.35
C LEU A 40 7.07 -2.56 8.13
N GLU A 41 6.41 -1.53 8.68
CA GLU A 41 5.09 -1.67 9.28
C GLU A 41 4.13 -2.23 8.23
N ASN A 42 3.39 -3.28 8.57
CA ASN A 42 2.47 -3.89 7.63
C ASN A 42 1.21 -3.02 7.49
N ASP A 43 0.57 -3.05 6.33
CA ASP A 43 -0.65 -2.28 6.11
C ASP A 43 -1.88 -2.91 6.83
N SER A 44 -1.69 -3.93 7.68
CA SER A 44 -2.79 -4.77 8.21
C SER A 44 -3.84 -3.98 8.99
N HIS A 45 -3.40 -3.01 9.79
CA HIS A 45 -4.29 -2.13 10.53
C HIS A 45 -5.16 -1.26 9.62
N TRP A 46 -4.66 -0.89 8.44
CA TRP A 46 -5.40 -0.12 7.44
C TRP A 46 -6.42 -0.97 6.70
N TYR A 47 -6.11 -2.25 6.45
CA TYR A 47 -7.08 -3.22 5.93
C TYR A 47 -8.24 -3.42 6.90
N GLN A 48 -7.94 -3.64 8.19
CA GLN A 48 -8.98 -3.79 9.22
C GLN A 48 -9.86 -2.54 9.33
N ALA A 49 -9.26 -1.35 9.33
CA ALA A 49 -10.00 -0.10 9.39
C ALA A 49 -10.93 0.09 8.18
N MET A 50 -10.48 -0.26 6.98
CA MET A 50 -11.31 -0.21 5.77
C MET A 50 -12.45 -1.24 5.81
N GLU A 51 -12.20 -2.43 6.34
CA GLU A 51 -13.21 -3.49 6.47
C GLU A 51 -14.31 -3.12 7.48
N GLU A 52 -13.94 -2.57 8.64
CA GLU A 52 -14.90 -2.04 9.62
C GLU A 52 -15.71 -0.87 9.06
N ALA A 53 -15.07 0.02 8.31
CA ALA A 53 -15.74 1.14 7.66
C ALA A 53 -16.71 0.67 6.57
N ALA A 54 -16.35 -0.34 5.77
CA ALA A 54 -17.22 -0.88 4.72
C ALA A 54 -18.55 -1.43 5.27
N VAL A 55 -18.57 -1.92 6.52
CA VAL A 55 -19.80 -2.42 7.16
C VAL A 55 -20.75 -1.30 7.60
N SER A 56 -20.22 -0.09 7.90
CA SER A 56 -20.96 0.94 8.63
C SER A 56 -21.04 2.30 7.95
N GLN A 57 -20.21 2.55 6.94
CA GLN A 57 -20.08 3.85 6.27
C GLN A 57 -20.69 3.82 4.86
N SER A 58 -21.12 4.98 4.39
CA SER A 58 -21.52 5.13 2.98
C SER A 58 -20.32 5.02 2.03
N PRO A 59 -20.53 4.67 0.74
CA PRO A 59 -19.45 4.58 -0.26
C PRO A 59 -18.60 5.84 -0.36
N ALA A 60 -19.23 7.02 -0.28
CA ALA A 60 -18.52 8.31 -0.28
C ALA A 60 -17.62 8.51 0.95
N GLN A 61 -18.06 8.08 2.14
CA GLN A 61 -17.25 8.13 3.35
C GLN A 61 -16.10 7.12 3.30
N LEU A 62 -16.32 5.94 2.73
CA LEU A 62 -15.28 4.93 2.52
C LEU A 62 -14.20 5.43 1.54
N CYS A 63 -14.60 6.11 0.46
CA CYS A 63 -13.66 6.79 -0.46
C CYS A 63 -12.82 7.85 0.26
N ASN A 64 -13.42 8.65 1.15
CA ASN A 64 -12.70 9.67 1.92
C ASN A 64 -11.70 9.02 2.88
N LEU A 65 -12.07 7.93 3.56
CA LEU A 65 -11.14 7.19 4.40
C LEU A 65 -9.95 6.67 3.59
N PHE A 66 -10.20 6.04 2.45
CA PHE A 66 -9.14 5.58 1.56
C PHE A 66 -8.19 6.71 1.14
N ALA A 67 -8.73 7.88 0.78
CA ALA A 67 -7.93 9.04 0.42
C ALA A 67 -7.03 9.53 1.57
N ILE A 68 -7.53 9.54 2.80
CA ILE A 68 -6.75 9.89 4.00
C ILE A 68 -5.62 8.88 4.21
N LEU A 69 -5.91 7.58 4.11
CA LEU A 69 -4.91 6.51 4.27
C LEU A 69 -3.79 6.64 3.25
N VAL A 70 -4.12 6.87 1.98
CA VAL A 70 -3.12 7.06 0.91
C VAL A 70 -2.31 8.34 1.12
N ALA A 71 -2.93 9.43 1.57
CA ALA A 71 -2.26 10.72 1.71
C ALA A 71 -1.35 10.82 2.95
N VAL A 72 -1.73 10.17 4.05
CA VAL A 72 -1.11 10.38 5.38
C VAL A 72 -0.35 9.15 5.86
N CYS A 73 -0.88 7.94 5.62
CA CYS A 73 -0.40 6.74 6.29
C CYS A 73 0.74 6.01 5.57
N GLY A 74 1.14 6.49 4.38
CA GLY A 74 2.30 5.92 3.68
C GLY A 74 2.15 4.44 3.32
N LEU A 75 0.96 4.05 2.86
CA LEU A 75 0.63 2.65 2.51
C LEU A 75 1.70 2.00 1.64
N ASN A 76 2.11 0.78 2.00
CA ASN A 76 3.01 -0.03 1.21
C ASN A 76 2.36 -0.52 -0.09
N LYS A 77 1.06 -0.85 -0.07
CA LYS A 77 0.31 -1.43 -1.21
C LYS A 77 -1.06 -0.77 -1.41
N PRO A 78 -1.13 0.54 -1.73
CA PRO A 78 -2.39 1.27 -1.86
C PRO A 78 -3.31 0.73 -2.98
N ILE A 79 -2.73 0.22 -4.08
CA ILE A 79 -3.50 -0.38 -5.18
C ILE A 79 -4.19 -1.67 -4.72
N THR A 80 -3.50 -2.50 -3.94
CA THR A 80 -4.08 -3.73 -3.38
C THR A 80 -5.21 -3.42 -2.41
N LEU A 81 -5.04 -2.40 -1.57
CA LEU A 81 -6.11 -1.92 -0.68
C LEU A 81 -7.32 -1.41 -1.46
N TRP A 82 -7.09 -0.65 -2.56
CA TRP A 82 -8.16 -0.20 -3.44
C TRP A 82 -8.95 -1.37 -4.05
N GLU A 83 -8.28 -2.32 -4.70
CA GLU A 83 -8.96 -3.44 -5.38
C GLU A 83 -9.81 -4.28 -4.41
N ASN A 84 -9.37 -4.43 -3.15
CA ASN A 84 -10.11 -5.16 -2.13
C ASN A 84 -11.42 -4.47 -1.74
N HIS A 85 -11.46 -3.14 -1.69
CA HIS A 85 -12.63 -2.36 -1.25
C HIS A 85 -13.33 -1.61 -2.38
N LYS A 86 -12.91 -1.81 -3.63
CA LYS A 86 -13.42 -1.09 -4.80
C LYS A 86 -14.92 -1.26 -4.95
N LYS A 87 -15.47 -2.45 -4.70
CA LYS A 87 -16.93 -2.63 -4.80
C LYS A 87 -17.69 -1.77 -3.80
N ASP A 88 -17.26 -1.76 -2.55
CA ASP A 88 -17.92 -1.04 -1.47
C ASP A 88 -17.81 0.49 -1.66
N MET A 89 -16.65 0.96 -2.12
CA MET A 89 -16.43 2.38 -2.46
C MET A 89 -17.25 2.85 -3.65
N THR A 90 -17.77 1.91 -4.44
CA THR A 90 -18.37 2.20 -5.75
C THR A 90 -19.79 1.69 -5.89
N GLU A 91 -20.39 1.26 -4.79
CA GLU A 91 -21.74 0.71 -4.73
C GLU A 91 -22.78 1.69 -5.29
N ASP A 92 -22.58 2.99 -5.10
CA ASP A 92 -23.47 4.05 -5.60
C ASP A 92 -23.31 4.32 -7.12
N PHE A 93 -22.37 3.66 -7.81
CA PHE A 93 -22.05 3.88 -9.22
C PHE A 93 -22.57 2.75 -10.13
N VAL A 94 -23.00 3.09 -11.34
CA VAL A 94 -23.50 2.16 -12.35
C VAL A 94 -22.31 1.50 -13.09
N PRO A 95 -22.16 0.16 -13.04
CA PRO A 95 -20.95 -0.55 -13.49
C PRO A 95 -20.49 -0.30 -14.93
N ARG A 96 -21.40 0.07 -15.83
CA ARG A 96 -21.14 0.14 -17.29
C ARG A 96 -20.71 1.53 -17.80
N GLN A 97 -21.02 2.60 -17.06
CA GLN A 97 -20.64 3.97 -17.42
C GLN A 97 -19.40 4.44 -16.64
N ASP A 98 -19.10 3.75 -15.53
CA ASP A 98 -18.33 4.32 -14.45
C ASP A 98 -16.92 3.75 -14.30
N GLU A 99 -16.45 2.77 -15.09
CA GLU A 99 -15.03 2.35 -15.05
C GLU A 99 -14.07 3.52 -15.30
N ILE A 100 -14.45 4.45 -16.18
CA ILE A 100 -13.70 5.68 -16.43
C ILE A 100 -13.74 6.59 -15.20
N ILE A 101 -14.89 6.68 -14.51
CA ILE A 101 -15.05 7.47 -13.30
C ILE A 101 -14.26 6.84 -12.15
N GLN A 102 -14.26 5.51 -12.02
CA GLN A 102 -13.49 4.76 -11.04
C GLN A 102 -11.99 4.90 -11.26
N GLN A 103 -11.55 4.79 -12.52
CA GLN A 103 -10.16 5.01 -12.87
C GLN A 103 -9.77 6.47 -12.64
N LYS A 104 -10.68 7.42 -12.89
CA LYS A 104 -10.45 8.84 -12.57
C LYS A 104 -10.38 9.06 -11.06
N ILE A 105 -11.25 8.48 -10.25
CA ILE A 105 -11.22 8.58 -8.78
C ILE A 105 -9.91 8.00 -8.25
N LEU A 106 -9.56 6.78 -8.67
CA LEU A 106 -8.29 6.16 -8.32
C LEU A 106 -7.10 7.05 -8.72
N ASN A 107 -7.09 7.55 -9.96
CA ASN A 107 -6.03 8.44 -10.44
C ASN A 107 -6.01 9.77 -9.66
N THR A 108 -7.15 10.39 -9.37
CA THR A 108 -7.23 11.66 -8.62
C THR A 108 -6.79 11.49 -7.18
N VAL A 109 -7.18 10.40 -6.51
CA VAL A 109 -6.77 10.09 -5.13
C VAL A 109 -5.28 9.72 -5.08
N MET A 110 -4.79 8.94 -6.03
CA MET A 110 -3.37 8.54 -6.10
C MET A 110 -2.44 9.66 -6.60
N LEU A 111 -2.89 10.57 -7.46
CA LEU A 111 -2.12 11.72 -7.93
C LEU A 111 -2.12 12.87 -6.90
N SER A 112 -3.21 13.06 -6.15
CA SER A 112 -3.24 14.08 -5.09
C SER A 112 -2.30 13.73 -3.94
N SER A 113 -2.11 12.45 -3.59
CA SER A 113 -1.13 12.06 -2.58
C SER A 113 0.32 12.33 -3.03
N THR A 114 0.67 12.19 -4.30
CA THR A 114 2.02 12.54 -4.79
C THR A 114 2.28 14.07 -4.79
N ILE A 115 1.26 14.88 -5.09
CA ILE A 115 1.34 16.36 -5.02
C ILE A 115 1.37 16.83 -3.56
N LEU A 116 0.58 16.22 -2.67
CA LEU A 116 0.59 16.55 -1.24
C LEU A 116 1.90 16.09 -0.57
N LEU A 117 2.41 14.89 -0.88
CA LEU A 117 3.68 14.41 -0.34
C LEU A 117 4.88 15.25 -0.79
N SER A 118 4.88 15.81 -2.01
CA SER A 118 5.92 16.76 -2.44
C SER A 118 5.82 18.11 -1.72
N SER A 119 4.60 18.60 -1.47
CA SER A 119 4.36 19.84 -0.73
C SER A 119 4.68 19.71 0.78
N TRP A 120 4.43 18.54 1.38
CA TRP A 120 4.75 18.24 2.77
C TRP A 120 6.24 17.92 2.99
N LYS A 121 6.91 17.25 2.04
CA LYS A 121 8.37 17.09 2.07
C LYS A 121 9.05 18.46 2.07
N ILE A 122 8.58 19.44 1.31
CA ILE A 122 9.19 20.80 1.33
C ILE A 122 8.97 21.50 2.68
N LYS A 123 7.82 21.30 3.36
CA LYS A 123 7.55 21.90 4.67
C LYS A 123 8.21 21.19 5.86
N LEU A 124 8.68 19.95 5.71
CA LEU A 124 9.38 19.22 6.78
C LEU A 124 10.90 19.49 6.79
N TYR A 125 11.44 20.02 5.69
CA TYR A 125 12.87 20.33 5.50
C TYR A 125 13.18 21.84 5.50
N LEU A 126 12.22 22.68 5.93
CA LEU A 126 12.35 24.12 6.16
C LEU A 126 11.84 24.46 7.56
#